data_AF-A0A0S7WK53-F1
#
_entry.id   AF-A0A0S7WK53-F1
#
_cell.length_a   1.000
_cell.length_b   1.000
_cell.length_c   1.000
_cell.angle_alpha   90.00
_cell.angle_beta   90.00
_cell.angle_gamma   90.00
#
_symmetry.space_group_name_H-M   'P 1'
#
loop_
_entity.id
_entity.type
_entity.pdbx_description
1 polymer ?
#
loop_
_entity_poly.entity_id
_entity_poly.type
_entity_poly.pdbx_seq_one_letter_code
_entity_poly.pdbx_strand_id
1 'polypeptide(L)'
;MAQKRIIEFKDFKLTVEKTSEGRYSVLFRGALSYDYDGTPVLEGERKTIEGDFKFLFYPRSSLKEKHNLFELTLPTAEKEEKFSSWLEKVKRQYGGIED
;
A
#
# COMPACT_ATOMS: atom_id res chain seq x y z
N MET A 1 20.13 -2.65 5.80
CA MET A 1 19.65 -1.42 5.14
C MET A 1 18.15 -1.58 4.92
N ALA A 2 17.31 -0.68 5.43
CA ALA A 2 15.87 -0.73 5.18
C ALA A 2 15.62 -0.48 3.69
N GLN A 3 14.97 -1.42 3.01
CA GLN A 3 14.65 -1.26 1.59
C GLN A 3 13.33 -0.50 1.49
N LYS A 4 13.39 0.72 0.95
CA LYS A 4 12.23 1.59 0.73
C LYS A 4 11.98 1.69 -0.77
N ARG A 5 10.72 1.50 -1.16
CA ARG A 5 10.23 1.64 -2.53
C ARG A 5 9.12 2.69 -2.54
N ILE A 6 9.20 3.64 -3.45
CA ILE A 6 8.16 4.67 -3.61
C ILE A 6 7.62 4.51 -5.03
N ILE A 7 6.34 4.21 -5.14
CA ILE A 7 5.63 4.06 -6.41
C ILE A 7 4.63 5.20 -6.51
N GLU A 8 4.83 6.09 -7.47
CA GLU A 8 3.97 7.22 -7.76
C GLU A 8 2.95 6.84 -8.82
N PHE A 9 1.67 6.97 -8.50
CA PHE A 9 0.56 6.86 -9.43
C PHE A 9 0.01 8.26 -9.72
N LYS A 10 -0.91 8.35 -10.68
CA LYS A 10 -1.48 9.63 -11.12
C LYS A 10 -1.99 10.50 -9.96
N ASP A 11 -2.77 9.91 -9.06
CA ASP A 11 -3.51 10.64 -8.02
C ASP A 11 -3.04 10.33 -6.58
N PHE A 12 -2.11 9.38 -6.42
CA PHE A 12 -1.61 8.96 -5.10
C PHE A 12 -0.22 8.34 -5.16
N LYS A 13 0.43 8.21 -4.01
CA LYS A 13 1.74 7.56 -3.84
C LYS A 13 1.62 6.36 -2.91
N LEU A 14 2.31 5.28 -3.26
CA LEU A 14 2.45 4.06 -2.46
C LEU A 14 3.91 3.95 -2.00
N THR A 15 4.14 4.04 -0.70
CA THR A 15 5.46 3.81 -0.11
C THR A 15 5.48 2.46 0.60
N VAL A 16 6.42 1.60 0.23
CA VAL A 16 6.64 0.30 0.85
C VAL A 16 8.02 0.30 1.48
N GLU A 17 8.10 0.11 2.79
CA GLU A 17 9.34 0.07 3.55
C GLU A 17 9.47 -1.25 4.29
N LYS A 18 10.55 -1.99 4.06
CA LYS A 18 10.86 -3.19 4.84
C LYS A 18 11.46 -2.77 6.18
N THR A 19 10.74 -3.02 7.26
CA THR A 19 11.13 -2.62 8.63
C THR A 19 11.95 -3.69 9.34
N SER A 20 11.64 -4.95 9.08
CA SER A 20 12.43 -6.12 9.48
C SER A 20 12.21 -7.27 8.52
N GLU A 21 12.87 -8.40 8.74
CA GLU A 21 12.58 -9.63 8.00
C GLU A 21 11.09 -9.99 8.12
N GLY A 22 10.43 -10.23 6.99
CA GLY A 22 9.00 -10.51 6.90
C GLY A 22 8.08 -9.38 7.39
N ARG A 23 8.56 -8.16 7.67
CA ARG A 23 7.71 -7.04 8.12
C ARG A 23 7.87 -5.82 7.24
N TYR A 24 6.73 -5.26 6.86
CA TYR A 24 6.62 -4.15 5.93
C TYR A 24 5.69 -3.08 6.48
N SER A 25 6.05 -1.84 6.22
CA SER A 25 5.24 -0.64 6.39
C SER A 25 4.77 -0.20 5.00
N VAL A 26 3.47 -0.10 4.80
CA VAL A 26 2.85 0.24 3.51
C VAL A 26 1.99 1.48 3.71
N LEU A 27 2.34 2.56 3.02
CA LEU A 27 1.73 3.87 3.19
C LEU A 27 1.13 4.36 1.87
N PHE A 28 -0.17 4.65 1.88
CA PHE A 28 -0.91 5.26 0.78
C PHE A 28 -1.11 6.76 1.05
N ARG A 29 -0.66 7.64 0.16
CA ARG A 29 -0.82 9.12 0.29
C ARG A 29 -1.49 9.71 -0.94
N GLY A 30 -2.51 10.55 -0.77
CA GLY A 30 -3.28 11.15 -1.88
C GLY A 30 -4.57 10.39 -2.20
N ALA A 31 -5.31 10.80 -3.23
CA ALA A 31 -6.60 10.22 -3.63
C ALA A 31 -7.59 9.97 -2.46
N LEU A 32 -7.71 10.96 -1.57
CA LEU A 32 -8.69 11.01 -0.48
C LEU A 32 -9.64 12.17 -0.71
N SER A 33 -10.92 11.85 -0.85
CA SER A 33 -12.02 12.81 -0.71
C SER A 33 -12.63 12.71 0.68
N TYR A 34 -13.57 13.59 0.98
CA TYR A 34 -14.31 13.60 2.23
C TYR A 34 -15.80 13.69 1.94
N ASP A 35 -16.58 12.82 2.56
CA ASP A 35 -18.04 12.88 2.51
C ASP A 35 -18.56 14.05 3.37
N TYR A 36 -19.85 14.34 3.31
CA TYR A 36 -20.49 15.48 4.01
C TYR A 36 -20.29 15.46 5.54
N ASP A 37 -20.12 14.27 6.12
CA ASP A 37 -19.86 14.07 7.55
C ASP A 37 -18.36 14.12 7.93
N GLY A 38 -17.47 14.36 6.95
CA GLY A 38 -16.03 14.36 7.13
C GLY A 38 -15.37 12.98 7.07
N THR A 39 -16.12 11.92 6.72
CA THR A 39 -15.55 10.58 6.54
C THR A 39 -14.63 10.53 5.31
N PRO A 40 -13.38 10.02 5.43
CA PRO A 40 -12.49 9.91 4.29
C PRO A 40 -12.99 8.84 3.31
N VAL A 41 -13.12 9.22 2.04
CA VAL A 41 -13.53 8.35 0.93
C VAL A 41 -12.34 8.14 0.00
N LEU A 42 -12.01 6.88 -0.27
CA LEU A 42 -10.97 6.52 -1.23
C LEU A 42 -11.52 6.66 -2.64
N GLU A 43 -10.78 7.36 -3.49
CA GLU A 43 -11.17 7.63 -4.88
C GLU A 43 -10.25 6.94 -5.88
N GLY A 44 -10.75 6.76 -7.11
CA GLY A 44 -9.98 6.29 -8.26
C GLY A 44 -9.25 4.97 -8.05
N GLU A 45 -8.04 4.87 -8.59
CA GLU A 45 -7.22 3.66 -8.57
C GLU A 45 -6.78 3.28 -7.16
N ARG A 46 -6.63 4.27 -6.27
CA ARG A 46 -6.26 4.02 -4.87
C ARG A 46 -7.26 3.10 -4.18
N LYS A 47 -8.56 3.32 -4.38
CA LYS A 47 -9.62 2.50 -3.77
C LYS A 47 -9.46 1.03 -4.14
N THR A 48 -9.21 0.75 -5.41
CA THR A 48 -9.03 -0.62 -5.92
C THR A 48 -7.75 -1.24 -5.38
N ILE A 49 -6.62 -0.52 -5.47
CA ILE A 49 -5.31 -1.04 -5.05
C ILE A 49 -5.27 -1.29 -3.54
N GLU A 50 -5.79 -0.35 -2.74
CA GLU A 50 -5.86 -0.51 -1.29
C GLU A 50 -6.84 -1.61 -0.88
N GLY A 51 -7.95 -1.79 -1.63
CA GLY A 51 -8.89 -2.88 -1.45
C GLY A 51 -8.27 -4.26 -1.71
N ASP A 52 -7.59 -4.42 -2.84
CA ASP A 52 -6.87 -5.65 -3.21
C ASP A 52 -5.77 -5.96 -2.19
N PHE A 53 -5.02 -4.93 -1.79
CA PHE A 53 -3.98 -5.06 -0.77
C PHE A 53 -4.53 -5.61 0.55
N LYS A 54 -5.63 -5.04 1.03
CA LYS A 54 -6.29 -5.48 2.27
C LYS A 54 -6.83 -6.90 2.17
N PHE A 55 -7.42 -7.24 1.03
CA PHE A 55 -8.00 -8.55 0.79
C PHE A 55 -6.93 -9.66 0.67
N LEU A 56 -5.84 -9.41 -0.05
CA LEU A 56 -4.81 -10.41 -0.33
C LEU A 56 -3.87 -10.65 0.86
N PHE A 57 -3.56 -9.59 1.62
CA PHE A 57 -2.46 -9.62 2.58
C PHE A 57 -2.89 -9.40 4.03
N TYR A 58 -4.14 -9.03 4.28
CA TYR A 58 -4.71 -8.81 5.62
C TYR A 58 -3.80 -7.98 6.54
N PRO A 59 -3.37 -6.78 6.10
CA PRO A 59 -2.48 -5.93 6.87
C PRO A 59 -3.22 -5.33 8.07
N ARG A 60 -2.46 -4.90 9.08
CA ARG A 60 -3.00 -4.18 10.23
C ARG A 60 -2.88 -2.67 9.99
N SER A 61 -3.96 -1.92 10.18
CA SER A 61 -3.86 -0.44 10.18
C SER A 61 -3.00 0.04 11.35
N SER A 62 -2.05 0.94 11.07
CA SER A 62 -1.23 1.56 12.10
C SER A 62 -2.03 2.59 12.91
N LEU A 63 -1.70 2.73 14.20
CA LEU A 63 -2.31 3.76 15.05
C LEU A 63 -1.81 5.18 14.71
N LYS A 64 -0.68 5.32 14.02
CA LYS A 64 -0.07 6.62 13.67
C LYS A 64 -0.79 7.33 12.52
N GLU A 65 -1.24 6.57 11.53
CA GLU A 65 -1.98 7.05 10.35
C GLU A 65 -3.06 6.02 10.00
N LYS A 66 -4.13 5.94 10.81
CA LYS A 66 -5.17 4.88 10.77
C LYS A 66 -5.75 4.58 9.38
N HIS A 67 -5.78 5.57 8.50
CA HIS A 67 -6.41 5.47 7.18
C HIS A 67 -5.43 5.22 6.03
N ASN A 68 -4.13 5.37 6.26
CA ASN A 68 -3.14 5.44 5.18
C ASN A 68 -1.96 4.50 5.39
N LEU A 69 -1.61 4.21 6.64
CA LEU A 69 -0.45 3.43 7.02
C LEU A 69 -0.85 2.04 7.51
N PHE A 70 -0.22 1.03 6.92
CA PHE A 70 -0.50 -0.36 7.17
C PHE A 70 0.79 -1.10 7.55
N GLU A 71 0.68 -1.95 8.55
CA GLU A 71 1.73 -2.87 8.98
C GLU A 71 1.40 -4.25 8.44
N LEU A 72 2.30 -4.80 7.65
CA LEU A 72 2.15 -6.08 7.00
C LEU A 72 3.21 -7.06 7.51
N THR A 73 2.78 -8.29 7.85
CA THR A 73 3.67 -9.38 8.24
C THR A 73 3.53 -10.54 7.25
N LEU A 74 4.64 -10.89 6.60
CA LEU A 74 4.78 -11.97 5.64
C LEU A 74 5.74 -13.01 6.23
N PRO A 75 5.23 -14.03 6.96
CA PRO A 75 6.07 -14.95 7.72
C PRO A 75 6.86 -15.96 6.87
N THR A 76 6.62 -16.01 5.56
CA THR A 76 7.27 -16.97 4.66
C THR A 76 7.80 -16.25 3.42
N ALA A 77 8.91 -16.76 2.87
CA ALA A 77 9.49 -16.25 1.64
C ALA A 77 8.50 -16.30 0.46
N GLU A 78 7.65 -17.33 0.38
CA GLU A 78 6.59 -17.43 -0.63
C GLU A 78 5.61 -16.24 -0.55
N LYS A 79 5.26 -15.80 0.67
CA LYS A 79 4.37 -14.64 0.85
C LYS A 79 5.07 -13.33 0.49
N GLU A 80 6.37 -13.20 0.80
CA GLU A 80 7.19 -12.06 0.37
C GLU A 80 7.30 -11.98 -1.17
N GLU A 81 7.45 -13.11 -1.84
CA GLU A 81 7.49 -13.20 -3.30
C GLU A 81 6.13 -12.84 -3.92
N LYS A 82 5.03 -13.36 -3.36
CA LYS A 82 3.66 -13.00 -3.77
C LYS A 82 3.39 -11.51 -3.62
N PHE A 83 3.82 -10.90 -2.52
CA PHE A 83 3.68 -9.47 -2.29
C PHE A 83 4.50 -8.64 -3.29
N SER A 84 5.75 -9.05 -3.53
CA SER A 84 6.63 -8.38 -4.50
C SER A 84 6.08 -8.48 -5.93
N SER A 85 5.57 -9.65 -6.31
CA SER A 85 4.93 -9.88 -7.61
C SER A 85 3.64 -9.08 -7.77
N TRP A 86 2.84 -8.97 -6.71
CA TRP A 86 1.64 -8.14 -6.70
C TRP A 86 1.98 -6.66 -6.87
N LEU A 87 3.01 -6.14 -6.17
CA LEU A 87 3.47 -4.76 -6.32
C LEU A 87 3.87 -4.46 -7.77
N GLU A 88 4.63 -5.35 -8.40
CA GLU A 88 5.01 -5.21 -9.81
C GLU A 88 3.81 -5.23 -10.76
N LYS A 89 2.83 -6.10 -10.50
CA LYS A 89 1.60 -6.16 -11.28
C LYS A 89 0.81 -4.86 -11.16
N VAL A 90 0.62 -4.36 -9.94
CA VAL A 90 -0.08 -3.09 -9.68
C VAL A 90 0.64 -1.94 -10.37
N LYS A 91 1.97 -1.85 -10.23
CA LYS A 91 2.80 -0.84 -10.90
C LYS A 91 2.55 -0.83 -12.41
N ARG A 92 2.58 -1.99 -13.06
CA ARG A 92 2.36 -2.09 -14.52
C ARG A 92 0.92 -1.81 -14.93
N GLN A 93 -0.06 -2.31 -14.17
CA GLN A 93 -1.48 -2.22 -14.51
C GLN A 93 -2.02 -0.79 -14.38
N TYR A 94 -1.56 -0.06 -13.38
CA TYR A 94 -2.04 1.30 -13.08
C TYR A 94 -1.00 2.39 -13.43
N GLY A 95 0.04 2.04 -14.19
CA GLY A 95 1.03 3.00 -14.67
C GLY A 95 1.86 3.67 -13.58
N GLY A 96 2.14 2.97 -12.48
CA GLY A 96 2.98 3.48 -11.39
C GLY A 96 4.44 3.66 -11.83
N ILE A 97 5.05 4.76 -11.43
CA ILE A 97 6.46 5.09 -11.68
C ILE A 97 7.22 4.92 -10.36
N GLU A 98 8.33 4.19 -10.40
CA GLU A 98 9.16 3.92 -9.22
C GLU A 98 10.42 4.79 -9.24
N ASP A 99 10.67 5.48 -8.12
CA ASP A 99 11.86 6.30 -7.87
C ASP A 99 12.91 5.53 -7.04
#